data_AF-A0A951KXU0-F1
#
_entry.id   AF-A0A951KXU0-F1
#
_cell.length_a   1.000
_cell.length_b   1.000
_cell.length_c   1.000
_cell.angle_alpha   90.00
_cell.angle_beta   90.00
_cell.angle_gamma   90.00
#
_symmetry.space_group_name_H-M   'P 1'
#
loop_
_entity.id
_entity.type
_entity.pdbx_description
1 polymer ?
#
loop_
_entity_poly.entity_id
_entity_poly.type
_entity_poly.pdbx_seq_one_letter_code
_entity_poly.pdbx_strand_id
1 'polypeptide(L)'
;MHVDTAGRAWGDELLGASMPPEQPDARRASPFEPEGARALIMEAKGNRRKAKIVGAITAFLFAGALYGRVNSTESGTDVANALGQIIGAGFGFALMAYAVQLRRRNPHGVVLWLRRFRVSYGHRVHFHSSLGRASKGLVVPLTVQDHSFRASNLSTFARAAWVIPLALLMWAVPMALLIGLVGRGWAAGHRTVPQLAIGLLWSCIFLWLSSLLVRRAGYVTLTRPNGVDKAAKRLRGLVAGEAWIGGGVEVLKCEDAIWRAVVTQAMQTASAAIVDVTEPTENLYWELEQALQHVGPSHVILTVEEGVDTTHVTHAIRAANWADLEFAPDEWVRRSLLTYPRRRALAGPARRLQTRGLARRLEAEIAGRLATRPPAPVGPEARKQARRTRRTRALATFFAGGLAAYFIGNGLNTAMQASSWTSQHGVADRIGFIQSCASGGETSQRCGCAFSQITSIPAYSTPEGFDELGFELQREGLSGRAAERIRAAMASCQ
;
A
#
# COMPACT_ATOMS: atom_id res chain seq x y z
N MET A 1 -50.69 -41.23 -15.59
CA MET A 1 -49.27 -40.88 -15.37
C MET A 1 -49.07 -40.74 -13.88
N HIS A 2 -48.54 -41.78 -13.24
CA HIS A 2 -48.29 -41.83 -11.81
C HIS A 2 -46.99 -41.08 -11.48
N VAL A 3 -47.07 -40.18 -10.51
CA VAL A 3 -45.93 -39.51 -9.89
C VAL A 3 -45.53 -40.34 -8.68
N ASP A 4 -44.40 -41.04 -8.79
CA ASP A 4 -43.80 -41.78 -7.69
C ASP A 4 -43.17 -40.81 -6.68
N THR A 5 -43.78 -40.76 -5.49
CA THR A 5 -43.19 -40.16 -4.29
C THR A 5 -42.38 -41.21 -3.54
N ALA A 6 -41.14 -41.42 -3.97
CA ALA A 6 -40.15 -42.19 -3.21
C ALA A 6 -38.85 -41.39 -3.13
N GLY A 7 -38.54 -40.84 -1.95
CA GLY A 7 -37.27 -40.11 -1.78
C GLY A 7 -37.17 -39.21 -0.56
N ARG A 8 -37.54 -39.68 0.64
CA ARG A 8 -37.13 -39.04 1.91
C ARG A 8 -36.78 -40.11 2.93
N ALA A 9 -35.56 -40.63 2.83
CA ALA A 9 -34.94 -41.45 3.87
C ALA A 9 -33.40 -41.38 3.72
N TRP A 10 -32.81 -40.20 3.88
CA TRP A 10 -31.35 -39.98 3.96
C TRP A 10 -31.05 -39.00 5.11
N GLY A 11 -31.65 -39.27 6.28
CA GLY A 11 -31.68 -38.33 7.41
C GLY A 11 -30.60 -38.53 8.47
N ASP A 12 -30.26 -39.77 8.85
CA ASP A 12 -29.66 -39.99 10.19
C ASP A 12 -28.33 -40.78 10.22
N GLU A 13 -27.70 -41.08 9.08
CA GLU A 13 -26.46 -41.89 9.04
C GLU A 13 -25.15 -41.07 8.91
N LEU A 14 -25.17 -39.78 9.28
CA LEU A 14 -24.01 -38.88 9.19
C LEU A 14 -23.47 -38.36 10.54
N LEU A 15 -23.96 -38.88 11.66
CA LEU A 15 -23.46 -38.51 13.00
C LEU A 15 -22.40 -39.49 13.57
N GLY A 16 -22.01 -40.51 12.80
CA GLY A 16 -20.81 -41.31 13.03
C GLY A 16 -19.54 -40.61 12.55
N ALA A 17 -19.35 -39.33 12.88
CA ALA A 17 -18.10 -38.62 12.62
C ALA A 17 -17.02 -39.18 13.55
N SER A 18 -16.42 -40.30 13.13
CA SER A 18 -15.14 -40.77 13.64
C SER A 18 -14.22 -39.56 13.76
N MET A 19 -13.72 -39.31 14.98
CA MET A 19 -12.71 -38.28 15.18
C MET A 19 -11.62 -38.53 14.13
N PRO A 20 -11.25 -37.52 13.31
CA PRO A 20 -10.19 -37.70 12.35
C PRO A 20 -8.97 -38.23 13.11
N PRO A 21 -8.29 -39.27 12.59
CA PRO A 21 -7.16 -39.88 13.27
C PRO A 21 -6.24 -38.77 13.76
N GLU A 22 -5.91 -38.83 15.05
CA GLU A 22 -5.14 -37.85 15.78
C GLU A 22 -3.94 -37.42 14.91
N GLN A 23 -4.05 -36.25 14.29
CA GLN A 23 -3.00 -35.75 13.40
C GLN A 23 -1.74 -35.71 14.26
N PRO A 24 -0.66 -36.43 13.90
CA PRO A 24 0.54 -36.51 14.71
C PRO A 24 0.94 -35.09 15.08
N ASP A 25 0.98 -34.85 16.38
CA ASP A 25 1.02 -33.53 16.98
C ASP A 25 2.09 -32.68 16.27
N ALA A 26 1.66 -31.70 15.48
CA ALA A 26 2.53 -30.88 14.61
C ALA A 26 3.56 -30.06 15.42
N ARG A 27 3.58 -30.23 16.74
CA ARG A 27 4.56 -29.72 17.70
C ARG A 27 5.74 -30.66 17.94
N ARG A 28 5.73 -31.91 17.48
CA ARG A 28 6.98 -32.68 17.34
C ARG A 28 7.80 -31.96 16.27
N ALA A 29 8.59 -30.98 16.73
CA ALA A 29 9.53 -30.24 15.93
C ALA A 29 10.27 -31.24 15.06
N SER A 30 10.34 -30.96 13.76
CA SER A 30 11.26 -31.67 12.86
C SER A 30 12.58 -31.82 13.62
N PRO A 31 13.10 -33.05 13.83
CA PRO A 31 14.28 -33.29 14.66
C PRO A 31 15.53 -32.55 14.15
N PHE A 32 15.45 -31.93 12.96
CA PHE A 32 16.46 -31.07 12.38
C PHE A 32 15.82 -29.75 11.93
N GLU A 33 15.56 -28.83 12.84
CA GLU A 33 15.62 -27.41 12.46
C GLU A 33 17.11 -27.02 12.48
N PRO A 34 17.79 -26.94 11.33
CA PRO A 34 19.19 -26.52 11.31
C PRO A 34 19.30 -25.16 11.98
N GLU A 35 20.28 -24.99 12.88
CA GLU A 35 20.45 -23.77 13.68
C GLU A 35 20.46 -22.49 12.81
N GLY A 36 20.98 -22.60 11.59
CA GLY A 36 20.96 -21.53 10.58
C GLY A 36 19.55 -21.07 10.18
N ALA A 37 18.57 -21.98 10.07
CA ALA A 37 17.19 -21.62 9.74
C ALA A 37 16.54 -20.80 10.87
N ARG A 38 16.78 -21.19 12.13
CA ARG A 38 16.32 -20.43 13.30
C ARG A 38 16.92 -19.05 13.34
N ALA A 39 18.22 -18.92 13.07
CA ALA A 39 18.90 -17.63 13.01
C ALA A 39 18.28 -16.70 11.96
N LEU A 40 18.06 -17.19 10.73
CA LEU A 40 17.42 -16.42 9.65
C LEU A 40 15.99 -15.99 10.00
N ILE A 41 15.19 -16.89 10.58
CA ILE A 41 13.82 -16.57 11.02
C ILE A 41 13.83 -15.52 12.13
N MET A 42 14.74 -15.64 13.10
CA MET A 42 14.87 -14.69 14.20
C MET A 42 15.32 -13.31 13.72
N GLU A 43 16.26 -13.24 12.78
CA GLU A 43 16.66 -11.99 12.13
C GLU A 43 15.47 -11.34 11.40
N ALA A 44 14.75 -12.12 10.59
CA ALA A 44 13.55 -11.66 9.89
C ALA A 44 12.45 -11.18 10.86
N LYS A 45 12.26 -11.85 12.00
CA LYS A 45 11.34 -11.42 13.08
C LYS A 45 11.81 -10.14 13.77
N GLY A 46 13.11 -10.03 14.07
CA GLY A 46 13.72 -8.83 14.67
C GLY A 46 13.52 -7.59 13.79
N ASN A 47 13.78 -7.72 12.49
CA ASN A 47 13.54 -6.66 11.51
C ASN A 47 12.05 -6.29 11.41
N ARG A 48 11.14 -7.27 11.50
CA ARG A 48 9.69 -7.02 11.58
C ARG A 48 9.30 -6.26 12.85
N ARG A 49 9.87 -6.59 14.01
CA ARG A 49 9.60 -5.91 15.29
C ARG A 49 10.08 -4.47 15.29
N LYS A 50 11.34 -4.23 14.90
CA LYS A 50 11.92 -2.86 14.78
C LYS A 50 11.03 -1.96 13.96
N ALA A 51 10.53 -2.48 12.84
CA ALA A 51 9.75 -1.67 11.94
C ALA A 51 8.28 -1.48 12.38
N LYS A 52 7.71 -2.35 13.22
CA LYS A 52 6.47 -2.06 13.94
C LYS A 52 6.66 -0.95 14.97
N ILE A 53 7.78 -0.95 15.70
CA ILE A 53 8.10 0.10 16.69
C ILE A 53 8.23 1.46 16.00
N VAL A 54 8.99 1.55 14.89
CA VAL A 54 9.10 2.79 14.11
C VAL A 54 7.73 3.27 13.61
N GLY A 55 6.90 2.36 13.10
CA GLY A 55 5.54 2.70 12.68
C GLY A 55 4.67 3.21 13.83
N ALA A 56 4.75 2.59 15.02
CA ALA A 56 4.02 3.00 16.21
C ALA A 56 4.48 4.38 16.72
N ILE A 57 5.79 4.63 16.79
CA ILE A 57 6.34 5.94 17.16
C ILE A 57 5.86 7.02 16.18
N THR A 58 5.92 6.73 14.87
CA THR A 58 5.47 7.67 13.83
C THR A 58 3.97 7.98 13.98
N ALA A 59 3.14 6.95 14.22
CA ALA A 59 1.71 7.12 14.44
C ALA A 59 1.42 7.92 15.73
N PHE A 60 2.18 7.69 16.80
CA PHE A 60 2.04 8.42 18.05
C PHE A 60 2.40 9.90 17.91
N LEU A 61 3.55 10.23 17.30
CA LEU A 61 3.96 11.61 17.04
C LEU A 61 2.92 12.35 16.18
N PHE A 62 2.38 11.65 15.18
CA PHE A 62 1.33 12.18 14.34
C PHE A 62 0.02 12.45 15.11
N ALA A 63 -0.40 11.52 15.99
CA ALA A 63 -1.58 11.72 16.84
C ALA A 63 -1.40 12.90 17.81
N GLY A 64 -0.19 13.09 18.36
CA GLY A 64 0.14 14.24 19.20
C GLY A 64 0.05 15.57 18.44
N ALA A 65 0.57 15.62 17.22
CA ALA A 65 0.45 16.80 16.34
C ALA A 65 -1.01 17.10 15.97
N LEU A 66 -1.81 16.06 15.73
CA LEU A 66 -3.26 16.18 15.50
C LEU A 66 -3.97 16.78 16.72
N TYR A 67 -3.71 16.23 17.90
CA TYR A 67 -4.33 16.69 19.15
C TYR A 67 -3.99 18.15 19.47
N GLY A 68 -2.71 18.53 19.35
CA GLY A 68 -2.28 19.90 19.58
C GLY A 68 -2.95 20.90 18.64
N ARG A 69 -3.14 20.52 17.37
CA ARG A 69 -3.75 21.42 16.37
C ARG A 69 -5.26 21.59 16.57
N VAL A 70 -5.98 20.51 16.84
CA VAL A 70 -7.44 20.56 17.09
C VAL A 70 -7.78 21.42 18.30
N ASN A 71 -6.96 21.37 19.36
CA ASN A 71 -7.18 22.16 20.56
C ASN A 71 -6.80 23.64 20.41
N SER A 72 -6.06 24.01 19.36
CA SER A 72 -5.61 25.39 19.12
C SER A 72 -6.52 26.19 18.18
N THR A 73 -7.55 25.56 17.61
CA THR A 73 -8.42 26.19 16.59
C THR A 73 -9.74 26.66 17.22
N GLU A 74 -9.93 27.98 17.29
CA GLU A 74 -11.13 28.60 17.86
C GLU A 74 -12.31 28.66 16.87
N SER A 75 -12.07 28.57 15.54
CA SER A 75 -13.11 28.63 14.52
C SER A 75 -13.38 27.27 13.84
N GLY A 76 -14.66 26.98 13.52
CA GLY A 76 -15.06 25.74 12.85
C GLY A 76 -14.47 25.55 11.44
N THR A 77 -14.14 26.64 10.75
CA THR A 77 -13.43 26.62 9.46
C THR A 77 -11.97 26.19 9.58
N ASP A 78 -11.33 26.52 10.71
CA ASP A 78 -9.96 26.08 10.98
C ASP A 78 -9.89 24.59 11.30
N VAL A 79 -10.95 24.02 11.89
CA VAL A 79 -11.06 22.58 12.16
C VAL A 79 -11.08 21.76 10.87
N ALA A 80 -11.84 22.19 9.86
CA ALA A 80 -11.91 21.49 8.56
C ALA A 80 -10.56 21.51 7.82
N ASN A 81 -9.89 22.67 7.81
CA ASN A 81 -8.56 22.82 7.22
C ASN A 81 -7.50 22.04 8.00
N ALA A 82 -7.56 22.04 9.34
CA ALA A 82 -6.69 21.25 10.20
C ALA A 82 -6.87 19.75 9.92
N LEU A 83 -8.11 19.25 9.87
CA LEU A 83 -8.41 17.86 9.56
C LEU A 83 -7.88 17.43 8.18
N GLY A 84 -8.05 18.25 7.15
CA GLY A 84 -7.53 17.98 5.81
C GLY A 84 -6.00 17.85 5.79
N GLN A 85 -5.30 18.76 6.47
CA GLN A 85 -3.84 18.74 6.57
C GLN A 85 -3.34 17.55 7.37
N ILE A 86 -4.04 17.23 8.46
CA ILE A 86 -3.70 16.11 9.31
C ILE A 86 -3.86 14.81 8.53
N ILE A 87 -5.00 14.59 7.87
CA ILE A 87 -5.22 13.40 7.04
C ILE A 87 -4.14 13.28 5.95
N GLY A 88 -3.83 14.38 5.25
CA GLY A 88 -2.79 14.41 4.22
C GLY A 88 -1.39 14.09 4.75
N ALA A 89 -0.97 14.77 5.82
CA ALA A 89 0.35 14.57 6.43
C ALA A 89 0.49 13.17 7.05
N GLY A 90 -0.51 12.70 7.79
CA GLY A 90 -0.48 11.40 8.45
C GLY A 90 -0.44 10.25 7.48
N PHE A 91 -1.24 10.34 6.43
CA PHE A 91 -1.23 9.34 5.37
C PHE A 91 0.11 9.34 4.61
N GLY A 92 0.65 10.52 4.32
CA GLY A 92 1.98 10.68 3.72
C GLY A 92 3.10 10.07 4.58
N PHE A 93 3.12 10.38 5.87
CA PHE A 93 4.09 9.83 6.82
C PHE A 93 3.95 8.32 6.99
N ALA A 94 2.72 7.80 7.12
CA ALA A 94 2.48 6.36 7.25
C ALA A 94 2.97 5.60 6.00
N LEU A 95 2.73 6.14 4.81
CA LEU A 95 3.20 5.54 3.57
C LEU A 95 4.71 5.66 3.38
N MET A 96 5.31 6.79 3.75
CA MET A 96 6.76 6.95 3.74
C MET A 96 7.42 5.98 4.72
N ALA A 97 6.91 5.88 5.95
CA ALA A 97 7.40 4.93 6.95
C ALA A 97 7.26 3.48 6.44
N TYR A 98 6.12 3.14 5.82
CA TYR A 98 5.90 1.85 5.19
C TYR A 98 6.89 1.58 4.04
N ALA A 99 7.11 2.55 3.15
CA ALA A 99 8.05 2.44 2.04
C ALA A 99 9.50 2.28 2.51
N VAL A 100 9.93 3.08 3.49
CA VAL A 100 11.25 2.96 4.12
C VAL A 100 11.40 1.60 4.80
N GLN A 101 10.36 1.14 5.50
CA GLN A 101 10.35 -0.18 6.15
C GLN A 101 10.50 -1.32 5.14
N LEU A 102 9.79 -1.26 4.02
CA LEU A 102 9.87 -2.30 2.98
C LEU A 102 11.27 -2.33 2.35
N ARG A 103 11.87 -1.16 2.12
CA ARG A 103 13.21 -1.01 1.55
C ARG A 103 14.34 -1.42 2.50
N ARG A 104 14.12 -1.38 3.82
CA ARG A 104 15.10 -1.85 4.81
C ARG A 104 15.19 -3.37 4.90
N ARG A 105 14.26 -4.12 4.27
CA ARG A 105 14.35 -5.57 4.24
C ARG A 105 15.38 -5.99 3.20
N ASN A 106 16.43 -6.67 3.66
CA ASN A 106 17.36 -7.38 2.80
C ASN A 106 16.83 -8.80 2.67
N PRO A 107 16.07 -9.15 1.63
CA PRO A 107 15.76 -10.55 1.40
C PRO A 107 17.08 -11.31 1.21
N HIS A 108 17.18 -12.51 1.78
CA HIS A 108 18.36 -13.37 1.64
C HIS A 108 18.42 -14.03 0.24
N GLY A 109 17.37 -13.88 -0.57
CA GLY A 109 17.28 -14.51 -1.86
C GLY A 109 15.92 -14.33 -2.53
N VAL A 110 15.77 -15.00 -3.68
CA VAL A 110 14.52 -15.12 -4.41
C VAL A 110 14.03 -16.57 -4.29
N VAL A 111 12.74 -16.75 -4.05
CA VAL A 111 12.10 -18.07 -4.12
C VAL A 111 11.16 -18.08 -5.31
N LEU A 112 11.42 -18.96 -6.26
CA LEU A 112 10.58 -19.11 -7.45
C LEU A 112 9.48 -20.12 -7.19
N TRP A 113 8.23 -19.69 -7.32
CA TRP A 113 7.06 -20.55 -7.24
C TRP A 113 6.56 -20.89 -8.64
N LEU A 114 6.75 -22.15 -9.02
CA LEU A 114 6.32 -22.76 -10.27
C LEU A 114 4.97 -23.43 -10.10
N ARG A 115 4.04 -23.08 -10.98
CA ARG A 115 2.65 -23.53 -10.94
C ARG A 115 1.91 -23.27 -12.26
N ARG A 116 2.65 -22.96 -13.33
CA ARG A 116 2.03 -22.51 -14.58
C ARG A 116 1.22 -23.71 -15.14
N PHE A 117 0.08 -23.44 -15.77
CA PHE A 117 -0.77 -24.46 -16.43
C PHE A 117 -1.71 -25.29 -15.55
N ARG A 118 -2.17 -24.75 -14.41
CA ARG A 118 -3.29 -25.39 -13.68
C ARG A 118 -4.61 -25.23 -14.45
N VAL A 119 -5.31 -26.34 -14.66
CA VAL A 119 -6.54 -26.42 -15.46
C VAL A 119 -7.74 -25.85 -14.71
N SER A 120 -7.81 -25.94 -13.37
CA SER A 120 -8.97 -25.42 -12.61
C SER A 120 -8.63 -24.70 -11.31
N TYR A 121 -9.33 -23.59 -11.03
CA TYR A 121 -9.11 -22.73 -9.86
C TYR A 121 -10.26 -22.74 -8.83
N GLY A 122 -11.28 -23.59 -9.01
CA GLY A 122 -12.51 -23.57 -8.21
C GLY A 122 -12.26 -23.69 -6.69
N HIS A 123 -12.68 -22.69 -5.92
CA HIS A 123 -12.74 -22.63 -4.44
C HIS A 123 -11.47 -23.02 -3.64
N ARG A 124 -10.28 -23.00 -4.24
CA ARG A 124 -9.04 -23.50 -3.61
C ARG A 124 -8.44 -22.53 -2.59
N VAL A 125 -7.56 -23.07 -1.74
CA VAL A 125 -6.77 -22.29 -0.76
C VAL A 125 -5.88 -21.30 -1.50
N HIS A 126 -5.79 -20.07 -0.97
CA HIS A 126 -4.93 -19.03 -1.49
C HIS A 126 -3.46 -19.29 -1.09
N PHE A 127 -2.81 -20.27 -1.71
CA PHE A 127 -1.41 -20.63 -1.39
C PHE A 127 -0.46 -19.42 -1.42
N HIS A 128 -0.66 -18.52 -2.39
CA HIS A 128 0.09 -17.25 -2.51
C HIS A 128 0.04 -16.38 -1.23
N SER A 129 -1.06 -16.45 -0.46
CA SER A 129 -1.21 -15.71 0.80
C SER A 129 -0.37 -16.34 1.91
N SER A 130 -0.25 -17.66 1.94
CA SER A 130 0.63 -18.38 2.87
C SER A 130 2.09 -18.16 2.49
N LEU A 131 2.43 -18.29 1.20
CA LEU A 131 3.77 -18.03 0.67
C LEU A 131 4.21 -16.59 0.96
N GLY A 132 3.38 -15.59 0.64
CA GLY A 132 3.70 -14.18 0.90
C GLY A 132 3.90 -13.86 2.40
N ARG A 133 3.30 -14.64 3.31
CA ARG A 133 3.55 -14.53 4.76
C ARG A 133 4.84 -15.23 5.16
N ALA A 134 5.06 -16.45 4.66
CA ALA A 134 6.25 -17.26 4.91
C ALA A 134 7.53 -16.55 4.47
N SER A 135 7.49 -15.90 3.31
CA SER A 135 8.63 -15.18 2.75
C SER A 135 8.89 -13.81 3.40
N LYS A 136 7.99 -13.31 4.27
CA LYS A 136 8.00 -11.91 4.71
C LYS A 136 9.26 -11.56 5.51
N GLY A 137 10.20 -10.91 4.82
CA GLY A 137 11.50 -10.49 5.38
C GLY A 137 12.58 -11.56 5.33
N LEU A 138 12.27 -12.73 4.75
CA LEU A 138 13.21 -13.82 4.53
C LEU A 138 13.68 -13.83 3.06
N VAL A 139 12.74 -13.84 2.12
CA VAL A 139 13.02 -13.92 0.67
C VAL A 139 11.98 -13.14 -0.14
N VAL A 140 12.27 -12.92 -1.42
CA VAL A 140 11.30 -12.43 -2.39
C VAL A 140 10.62 -13.62 -3.06
N PRO A 141 9.32 -13.89 -2.80
CA PRO A 141 8.62 -14.90 -3.57
C PRO A 141 8.27 -14.33 -4.94
N LEU A 142 8.56 -15.10 -5.98
CA LEU A 142 8.38 -14.75 -7.39
C LEU A 142 7.59 -15.85 -8.07
N THR A 143 6.74 -15.52 -9.03
CA THR A 143 6.08 -16.49 -9.90
C THR A 143 5.92 -15.94 -11.30
N VAL A 144 5.86 -16.82 -12.29
CA VAL A 144 5.46 -16.45 -13.65
C VAL A 144 3.94 -16.52 -13.72
N GLN A 145 3.31 -15.52 -14.33
CA GLN A 145 1.86 -15.39 -14.37
C GLN A 145 1.22 -16.63 -15.00
N ASP A 146 0.17 -17.10 -14.35
CA ASP A 146 -0.73 -18.13 -14.87
C ASP A 146 -2.16 -17.56 -14.91
N HIS A 147 -3.05 -18.19 -15.69
CA HIS A 147 -4.48 -17.86 -15.76
C HIS A 147 -5.13 -17.77 -14.37
N SER A 148 -4.66 -18.65 -13.47
CA SER A 148 -5.16 -18.82 -12.12
C SER A 148 -4.62 -17.78 -11.11
N PHE A 149 -3.51 -17.10 -11.40
CA PHE A 149 -2.92 -16.08 -10.52
C PHE A 149 -2.39 -14.89 -11.32
N ARG A 150 -3.31 -13.98 -11.65
CA ARG A 150 -3.01 -12.83 -12.52
C ARG A 150 -2.20 -11.74 -11.83
N ALA A 151 -2.40 -11.50 -10.54
CA ALA A 151 -1.78 -10.40 -9.83
C ALA A 151 -1.72 -10.66 -8.32
N SER A 152 -0.69 -10.15 -7.65
CA SER A 152 -0.65 -10.13 -6.19
C SER A 152 -1.12 -8.77 -5.66
N ASN A 153 -2.28 -8.74 -5.01
CA ASN A 153 -2.85 -7.53 -4.41
C ASN A 153 -1.87 -6.83 -3.47
N LEU A 154 -1.10 -7.59 -2.69
CA LEU A 154 -0.16 -6.99 -1.73
C LEU A 154 1.04 -6.34 -2.44
N SER A 155 1.53 -6.96 -3.52
CA SER A 155 2.56 -6.36 -4.38
C SER A 155 2.03 -5.11 -5.09
N THR A 156 0.77 -5.14 -5.53
CA THR A 156 0.06 -4.00 -6.12
C THR A 156 0.05 -2.84 -5.15
N PHE A 157 -0.46 -3.03 -3.93
CA PHE A 157 -0.54 -1.97 -2.92
C PHE A 157 0.85 -1.40 -2.60
N ALA A 158 1.87 -2.27 -2.51
CA ALA A 158 3.23 -1.84 -2.25
C ALA A 158 3.81 -0.97 -3.38
N ARG A 159 3.61 -1.35 -4.65
CA ARG A 159 4.07 -0.55 -5.79
C ARG A 159 3.25 0.71 -5.98
N ALA A 160 1.94 0.62 -5.74
CA ALA A 160 1.03 1.74 -5.77
C ALA A 160 1.18 2.65 -4.54
N ALA A 161 2.01 2.31 -3.55
CA ALA A 161 2.20 3.15 -2.35
C ALA A 161 2.63 4.59 -2.67
N TRP A 162 3.28 4.82 -3.82
CA TRP A 162 3.61 6.16 -4.32
C TRP A 162 2.51 6.79 -5.16
N VAL A 163 1.75 5.96 -5.89
CA VAL A 163 0.64 6.41 -6.74
C VAL A 163 -0.60 6.73 -5.91
N ILE A 164 -0.84 6.02 -4.80
CA ILE A 164 -2.02 6.18 -3.95
C ILE A 164 -2.08 7.58 -3.33
N PRO A 165 -1.03 8.15 -2.71
CA PRO A 165 -1.05 9.54 -2.24
C PRO A 165 -1.35 10.53 -3.36
N LEU A 166 -0.69 10.37 -4.50
CA LEU A 166 -0.89 11.26 -5.65
C LEU A 166 -2.32 11.17 -6.15
N ALA A 167 -2.85 9.96 -6.28
CA ALA A 167 -4.23 9.72 -6.68
C ALA A 167 -5.20 10.33 -5.64
N LEU A 168 -5.01 10.08 -4.35
CA LEU A 168 -5.85 10.66 -3.30
C LEU A 168 -5.78 12.19 -3.29
N LEU A 169 -4.61 12.79 -3.53
CA LEU A 169 -4.47 14.24 -3.70
C LEU A 169 -5.26 14.74 -4.91
N MET A 170 -5.12 14.07 -6.06
CA MET A 170 -5.88 14.39 -7.27
C MET A 170 -7.39 14.22 -7.08
N TRP A 171 -7.84 13.36 -6.16
CA TRP A 171 -9.24 13.22 -5.82
C TRP A 171 -9.71 14.27 -4.80
N ALA A 172 -8.93 14.47 -3.74
CA ALA A 172 -9.27 15.35 -2.62
C ALA A 172 -9.33 16.83 -3.03
N VAL A 173 -8.41 17.30 -3.88
CA VAL A 173 -8.37 18.72 -4.29
C VAL A 173 -9.65 19.13 -5.05
N PRO A 174 -10.06 18.44 -6.14
CA PRO A 174 -11.33 18.76 -6.80
C PRO A 174 -12.55 18.59 -5.89
N MET A 175 -12.52 17.60 -4.99
CA MET A 175 -13.66 17.36 -4.09
C MET A 175 -13.79 18.46 -3.04
N ALA A 176 -12.67 18.96 -2.49
CA ALA A 176 -12.67 20.10 -1.58
C ALA A 176 -13.16 21.38 -2.28
N LEU A 177 -12.71 21.64 -3.52
CA LEU A 177 -13.20 22.76 -4.32
C LEU A 177 -14.71 22.66 -4.58
N LEU A 178 -15.18 21.46 -4.91
CA LEU A 178 -16.60 21.21 -5.13
C LEU A 178 -17.44 21.43 -3.87
N ILE A 179 -16.98 20.93 -2.72
CA ILE A 179 -17.66 21.14 -1.43
C ILE A 179 -17.73 22.65 -1.13
N GLY A 180 -16.66 23.40 -1.39
CA GLY A 180 -16.66 24.87 -1.25
C GLY A 180 -17.66 25.56 -2.18
N LEU A 181 -17.76 25.11 -3.44
CA LEU A 181 -18.75 25.63 -4.41
C LEU A 181 -20.18 25.30 -4.01
N VAL A 182 -20.45 24.08 -3.53
CA VAL A 182 -21.76 23.67 -3.02
C VAL A 182 -22.14 24.48 -1.79
N GLY A 183 -21.21 24.68 -0.84
CA GLY A 183 -21.45 25.48 0.36
C GLY A 183 -21.80 26.93 0.03
N ARG A 184 -21.05 27.56 -0.89
CA ARG A 184 -21.37 28.92 -1.37
C ARG A 184 -22.70 28.99 -2.11
N GLY A 185 -22.97 28.03 -2.98
CA GLY A 185 -24.24 27.96 -3.72
C GLY A 185 -25.44 27.80 -2.78
N TRP A 186 -25.30 26.97 -1.74
CA TRP A 186 -26.34 26.78 -0.73
C TRP A 186 -26.58 28.06 0.08
N ALA A 187 -25.53 28.72 0.55
CA ALA A 187 -25.65 30.00 1.26
C ALA A 187 -26.31 31.09 0.41
N ALA A 188 -26.10 31.07 -0.91
CA ALA A 188 -26.70 32.01 -1.86
C ALA A 188 -28.12 31.61 -2.35
N GLY A 189 -28.69 30.50 -1.85
CA GLY A 189 -30.02 30.03 -2.27
C GLY A 189 -30.08 29.45 -3.70
N HIS A 190 -28.93 29.16 -4.32
CA HIS A 190 -28.85 28.56 -5.65
C HIS A 190 -29.04 27.03 -5.60
N ARG A 191 -29.55 26.45 -6.70
CA ARG A 191 -29.67 24.99 -6.83
C ARG A 191 -28.29 24.35 -6.94
N THR A 192 -27.92 23.53 -5.96
CA THR A 192 -26.62 22.85 -5.84
C THR A 192 -26.56 21.46 -6.50
N VAL A 193 -27.67 21.02 -7.11
CA VAL A 193 -27.81 19.70 -7.75
C VAL A 193 -26.74 19.41 -8.82
N PRO A 194 -26.42 20.32 -9.78
CA PRO A 194 -25.44 20.00 -10.80
C PRO A 194 -24.02 19.84 -10.24
N GLN A 195 -23.66 20.59 -9.20
CA GLN A 195 -22.37 20.46 -8.53
C GLN A 195 -22.25 19.08 -7.85
N LEU A 196 -23.30 18.63 -7.15
CA LEU A 196 -23.30 17.29 -6.54
C LEU A 196 -23.16 16.18 -7.60
N ALA A 197 -23.85 16.31 -8.75
CA ALA A 197 -23.75 15.35 -9.85
C ALA A 197 -22.32 15.28 -10.43
N ILE A 198 -21.67 16.44 -10.61
CA ILE A 198 -20.27 16.51 -11.07
C ILE A 198 -19.33 15.82 -10.08
N GLY A 199 -19.52 16.02 -8.77
CA GLY A 199 -18.69 15.36 -7.75
C GLY A 199 -18.82 13.86 -7.70
N LEU A 200 -20.05 13.37 -7.83
CA LEU A 200 -20.33 11.94 -7.92
C LEU A 200 -19.67 11.33 -9.15
N LEU A 201 -19.86 11.96 -10.33
CA LEU A 201 -19.27 11.52 -11.58
C LEU A 201 -17.73 11.50 -11.51
N TRP A 202 -17.12 12.57 -10.99
CA TRP A 202 -15.67 12.64 -10.78
C TRP A 202 -15.17 11.51 -9.88
N SER A 203 -15.87 11.25 -8.76
CA SER A 203 -15.51 10.17 -7.84
C SER A 203 -15.61 8.79 -8.50
N CYS A 204 -16.66 8.55 -9.29
CA CYS A 204 -16.81 7.31 -10.06
C CYS A 204 -15.67 7.12 -11.08
N ILE A 205 -15.36 8.14 -11.88
CA ILE A 205 -14.25 8.12 -12.85
C ILE A 205 -12.92 7.87 -12.15
N PHE A 206 -12.67 8.56 -11.04
CA PHE A 206 -11.45 8.44 -10.27
C PHE A 206 -11.28 7.03 -9.67
N LEU A 207 -12.33 6.48 -9.06
CA LEU A 207 -12.30 5.12 -8.52
C LEU A 207 -12.07 4.08 -9.63
N TRP A 208 -12.71 4.27 -10.80
CA TRP A 208 -12.50 3.41 -11.96
C TRP A 208 -11.05 3.46 -12.46
N LEU A 209 -10.49 4.65 -12.71
CA LEU A 209 -9.09 4.83 -13.13
C LEU A 209 -8.10 4.28 -12.10
N SER A 210 -8.32 4.58 -10.82
CA SER A 210 -7.50 4.06 -9.73
C SER A 210 -7.52 2.54 -9.68
N SER A 211 -8.69 1.92 -9.89
CA SER A 211 -8.80 0.46 -9.96
C SER A 211 -8.01 -0.13 -11.13
N LEU A 212 -7.96 0.54 -12.29
CA LEU A 212 -7.17 0.12 -13.46
C LEU A 212 -5.66 0.22 -13.20
N LEU A 213 -5.21 1.32 -12.61
CA LEU A 213 -3.81 1.53 -12.23
C LEU A 213 -3.35 0.47 -11.21
N VAL A 214 -4.17 0.23 -10.19
CA VAL A 214 -3.96 -0.82 -9.18
C VAL A 214 -3.89 -2.20 -9.86
N ARG A 215 -4.83 -2.54 -10.74
CA ARG A 215 -4.81 -3.82 -11.46
C ARG A 215 -3.54 -4.02 -12.30
N ARG A 216 -3.04 -2.97 -12.96
CA ARG A 216 -1.80 -3.02 -13.77
C ARG A 216 -0.53 -3.08 -12.93
N ALA A 217 -0.53 -2.49 -11.73
CA ALA A 217 0.64 -2.49 -10.85
C ALA A 217 0.96 -3.88 -10.25
N GLY A 218 0.05 -4.85 -10.32
CA GLY A 218 0.19 -6.16 -9.67
C GLY A 218 1.07 -7.20 -10.36
N TYR A 219 1.61 -6.89 -11.54
CA TYR A 219 2.50 -7.76 -12.30
C TYR A 219 3.53 -6.93 -13.08
N VAL A 220 4.56 -7.58 -13.60
CA VAL A 220 5.53 -6.98 -14.54
C VAL A 220 5.32 -7.61 -15.90
N THR A 221 4.95 -6.81 -16.89
CA THR A 221 4.79 -7.29 -18.27
C THR A 221 6.15 -7.41 -18.96
N LEU A 222 6.38 -8.58 -19.54
CA LEU A 222 7.54 -8.99 -20.33
C LEU A 222 7.03 -9.36 -21.72
N THR A 223 7.34 -8.53 -22.70
CA THR A 223 6.93 -8.69 -24.12
C THR A 223 8.18 -8.82 -24.97
N ARG A 224 8.06 -9.45 -26.14
CA ARG A 224 9.14 -9.48 -27.14
C ARG A 224 9.45 -8.07 -27.68
N PRO A 225 10.68 -7.82 -28.18
CA PRO A 225 11.83 -8.75 -28.21
C PRO A 225 12.60 -8.83 -26.87
N ASN A 226 12.54 -7.79 -26.03
CA ASN A 226 13.44 -7.62 -24.88
C ASN A 226 12.93 -8.23 -23.55
N GLY A 227 11.93 -9.10 -23.61
CA GLY A 227 11.25 -9.63 -22.43
C GLY A 227 12.17 -10.40 -21.49
N VAL A 228 13.11 -11.17 -22.04
CA VAL A 228 14.10 -11.96 -21.29
C VAL A 228 15.10 -11.05 -20.58
N ASP A 229 15.67 -10.06 -21.27
CA ASP A 229 16.62 -9.10 -20.68
C ASP A 229 15.97 -8.27 -19.55
N LYS A 230 14.71 -7.88 -19.75
CA LYS A 230 13.93 -7.18 -18.74
C LYS A 230 13.69 -8.07 -17.51
N ALA A 231 13.45 -9.37 -17.72
CA ALA A 231 13.35 -10.34 -16.63
C ALA A 231 14.69 -10.48 -15.89
N ALA A 232 15.80 -10.67 -16.61
CA ALA A 232 17.14 -10.78 -16.03
C ALA A 232 17.51 -9.52 -15.21
N LYS A 233 17.29 -8.33 -15.78
CA LYS A 233 17.49 -7.04 -15.08
C LYS A 233 16.63 -6.94 -13.82
N ARG A 234 15.37 -7.37 -13.89
CA ARG A 234 14.45 -7.37 -12.75
C ARG A 234 14.93 -8.33 -11.66
N LEU A 235 15.28 -9.56 -12.02
CA LEU A 235 15.78 -10.60 -11.12
C LEU A 235 17.06 -10.18 -10.39
N ARG A 236 18.03 -9.62 -11.12
CA ARG A 236 19.23 -9.02 -10.52
C ARG A 236 18.88 -7.93 -9.51
N GLY A 237 17.94 -7.05 -9.86
CA GLY A 237 17.43 -6.02 -8.95
C GLY A 237 16.73 -6.60 -7.71
N LEU A 238 16.05 -7.74 -7.82
CA LEU A 238 15.39 -8.39 -6.67
C LEU A 238 16.42 -9.01 -5.72
N VAL A 239 17.43 -9.70 -6.26
CA VAL A 239 18.55 -10.26 -5.47
C VAL A 239 19.35 -9.15 -4.80
N ALA A 240 19.61 -8.05 -5.49
CA ALA A 240 20.28 -6.88 -4.92
C ALA A 240 19.41 -6.12 -3.88
N GLY A 241 18.14 -6.49 -3.72
CA GLY A 241 17.18 -5.80 -2.84
C GLY A 241 16.76 -4.43 -3.35
N GLU A 242 17.04 -4.09 -4.61
CA GLU A 242 16.73 -2.79 -5.20
C GLU A 242 15.32 -2.69 -5.79
N ALA A 243 14.76 -3.82 -6.18
CA ALA A 243 13.53 -3.90 -6.97
C ALA A 243 12.30 -4.34 -6.15
N TRP A 244 12.51 -4.91 -4.96
CA TRP A 244 11.43 -5.46 -4.15
C TRP A 244 10.80 -4.38 -3.26
N ILE A 245 9.53 -4.08 -3.49
CA ILE A 245 8.83 -2.98 -2.82
C ILE A 245 7.86 -3.50 -1.75
N GLY A 246 7.60 -4.80 -1.60
CA GLY A 246 6.80 -5.21 -0.43
C GLY A 246 6.34 -6.65 -0.36
N GLY A 247 5.46 -6.94 0.60
CA GLY A 247 4.96 -8.29 0.81
C GLY A 247 4.10 -8.80 -0.35
N GLY A 248 3.88 -10.11 -0.39
CA GLY A 248 3.18 -10.77 -1.49
C GLY A 248 4.16 -11.37 -2.49
N VAL A 249 3.61 -11.94 -3.55
CA VAL A 249 4.35 -12.67 -4.60
C VAL A 249 4.53 -11.74 -5.80
N GLU A 250 5.77 -11.54 -6.22
CA GLU A 250 6.09 -10.82 -7.45
C GLU A 250 5.63 -11.66 -8.65
N VAL A 251 4.80 -11.08 -9.53
CA VAL A 251 4.26 -11.79 -10.70
C VAL A 251 4.91 -11.27 -11.98
N LEU A 252 5.51 -12.17 -12.77
CA LEU A 252 6.05 -11.87 -14.10
C LEU A 252 5.06 -12.32 -15.17
N LYS A 253 4.38 -11.37 -15.81
CA LYS A 253 3.52 -11.65 -16.97
C LYS A 253 4.40 -11.73 -18.22
N CYS A 254 4.52 -12.89 -18.82
CA CYS A 254 5.24 -13.08 -20.08
C CYS A 254 4.35 -13.73 -21.14
N GLU A 255 4.64 -13.44 -22.41
CA GLU A 255 4.08 -14.17 -23.55
C GLU A 255 4.53 -15.63 -23.51
N ASP A 256 3.70 -16.54 -24.02
CA ASP A 256 4.03 -17.96 -24.07
C ASP A 256 5.32 -18.20 -24.86
N ALA A 257 5.52 -17.43 -25.91
CA ALA A 257 6.64 -17.65 -26.81
C ALA A 257 8.01 -17.30 -26.18
N ILE A 258 8.07 -16.71 -24.98
CA ILE A 258 9.31 -16.44 -24.22
C ILE A 258 9.31 -17.04 -22.81
N TRP A 259 8.28 -17.79 -22.43
CA TRP A 259 8.10 -18.16 -21.02
C TRP A 259 9.19 -19.07 -20.48
N ARG A 260 9.62 -20.08 -21.26
CA ARG A 260 10.67 -21.01 -20.86
C ARG A 260 11.97 -20.27 -20.57
N ALA A 261 12.37 -19.35 -21.45
CA ALA A 261 13.55 -18.50 -21.25
C ALA A 261 13.46 -17.65 -19.97
N VAL A 262 12.28 -17.09 -19.68
CA VAL A 262 12.06 -16.32 -18.43
C VAL A 262 12.14 -17.23 -17.19
N VAL A 263 11.57 -18.44 -17.24
CA VAL A 263 11.64 -19.42 -16.13
C VAL A 263 13.07 -19.88 -15.90
N THR A 264 13.80 -20.26 -16.94
CA THR A 264 15.22 -20.65 -16.85
C THR A 264 16.06 -19.53 -16.24
N GLN A 265 15.88 -18.28 -16.68
CA GLN A 265 16.58 -17.13 -16.10
C GLN A 265 16.23 -16.92 -14.61
N ALA A 266 14.95 -17.11 -14.26
CA ALA A 266 14.50 -17.02 -12.87
C ALA A 266 15.10 -18.13 -12.00
N MET A 267 15.19 -19.36 -12.53
CA MET A 267 15.80 -20.51 -11.85
C MET A 267 17.27 -20.32 -11.54
N GLN A 268 18.05 -19.86 -12.52
CA GLN A 268 19.47 -19.55 -12.34
C GLN A 268 19.72 -18.51 -11.23
N THR A 269 18.72 -17.67 -10.95
CA THR A 269 18.81 -16.62 -9.93
C THR A 269 18.16 -17.03 -8.60
N ALA A 270 17.33 -18.07 -8.60
CA ALA A 270 16.54 -18.46 -7.45
C ALA A 270 17.40 -19.15 -6.39
N SER A 271 17.18 -18.79 -5.13
CA SER A 271 17.82 -19.39 -3.96
C SER A 271 17.14 -20.69 -3.54
N ALA A 272 15.84 -20.82 -3.82
CA ALA A 272 15.07 -22.04 -3.70
C ALA A 272 13.91 -22.01 -4.70
N ALA A 273 13.36 -23.17 -5.04
CA ALA A 273 12.19 -23.29 -5.90
C ALA A 273 11.07 -24.04 -5.17
N ILE A 274 9.83 -23.61 -5.40
CA ILE A 274 8.62 -24.29 -4.95
C ILE A 274 7.90 -24.77 -6.19
N VAL A 275 7.77 -26.08 -6.35
CA VAL A 275 7.12 -26.71 -7.51
C VAL A 275 5.78 -27.28 -7.06
N ASP A 276 4.70 -26.79 -7.66
CA ASP A 276 3.35 -27.24 -7.35
C ASP A 276 2.96 -28.43 -8.24
N VAL A 277 3.01 -29.64 -7.66
CA VAL A 277 2.87 -30.92 -8.36
C VAL A 277 1.46 -31.51 -8.34
N THR A 278 0.49 -30.69 -7.98
CA THR A 278 -0.92 -31.10 -7.84
C THR A 278 -1.56 -31.57 -9.14
N GLU A 279 -1.22 -30.94 -10.27
CA GLU A 279 -1.77 -31.28 -11.58
C GLU A 279 -0.61 -31.60 -12.53
N PRO A 280 -0.33 -32.89 -12.81
CA PRO A 280 0.75 -33.27 -13.70
C PRO A 280 0.51 -32.78 -15.13
N THR A 281 1.50 -32.10 -15.70
CA THR A 281 1.51 -31.67 -17.10
C THR A 281 2.93 -31.80 -17.65
N GLU A 282 3.09 -31.88 -18.97
CA GLU A 282 4.42 -31.90 -19.61
C GLU A 282 5.26 -30.68 -19.20
N ASN A 283 4.64 -29.50 -19.14
CA ASN A 283 5.31 -28.27 -18.74
C ASN A 283 5.73 -28.29 -17.26
N LEU A 284 4.94 -28.92 -16.37
CA LEU A 284 5.34 -29.12 -14.98
C LEU A 284 6.60 -29.99 -14.88
N TYR A 285 6.67 -31.07 -15.65
CA TYR A 285 7.84 -31.95 -15.64
C TYR A 285 9.09 -31.22 -16.13
N TRP A 286 8.96 -30.42 -17.19
CA TRP A 286 10.03 -29.52 -17.62
C TRP A 286 10.41 -28.51 -16.54
N GLU A 287 9.44 -27.86 -15.88
CA GLU A 287 9.69 -26.91 -14.78
C GLU A 287 10.41 -27.57 -13.59
N LEU A 288 10.05 -28.81 -13.25
CA LEU A 288 10.69 -29.60 -12.20
C LEU A 288 12.13 -29.99 -12.59
N GLU A 289 12.34 -30.45 -13.81
CA GLU A 289 13.66 -30.77 -14.36
C GLU A 289 14.58 -29.53 -14.27
N GLN A 290 14.11 -28.37 -14.73
CA GLN A 290 14.84 -27.11 -14.63
C GLN A 290 15.13 -26.68 -13.19
N ALA A 291 14.19 -26.93 -12.27
CA ALA A 291 14.39 -26.64 -10.85
C ALA A 291 15.50 -27.51 -10.26
N LEU A 292 15.45 -28.81 -10.51
CA LEU A 292 16.47 -29.75 -10.06
C LEU A 292 17.84 -29.42 -10.66
N GLN A 293 17.89 -28.99 -11.93
CA GLN A 293 19.14 -28.68 -12.64
C GLN A 293 19.82 -27.41 -12.13
N HIS A 294 19.05 -26.34 -11.97
CA HIS A 294 19.61 -25.01 -11.72
C HIS A 294 19.59 -24.60 -10.24
N VAL A 295 18.64 -25.14 -9.46
CA VAL A 295 18.50 -24.81 -8.03
C VAL A 295 19.05 -25.94 -7.16
N GLY A 296 19.00 -27.18 -7.64
CA GLY A 296 19.48 -28.36 -6.93
C GLY A 296 18.41 -29.02 -6.06
N PRO A 297 18.44 -30.35 -5.91
CA PRO A 297 17.39 -31.13 -5.23
C PRO A 297 17.20 -30.72 -3.76
N SER A 298 18.27 -30.31 -3.07
CA SER A 298 18.21 -29.87 -1.67
C SER A 298 17.57 -28.50 -1.49
N HIS A 299 17.32 -27.75 -2.56
CA HIS A 299 16.70 -26.43 -2.54
C HIS A 299 15.35 -26.36 -3.27
N VAL A 300 14.81 -27.52 -3.68
CA VAL A 300 13.48 -27.65 -4.26
C VAL A 300 12.51 -28.12 -3.17
N ILE A 301 11.37 -27.44 -3.08
CA ILE A 301 10.23 -27.79 -2.22
C ILE A 301 9.09 -28.19 -3.14
N LEU A 302 8.57 -29.40 -2.97
CA LEU A 302 7.37 -29.85 -3.66
C LEU A 302 6.14 -29.42 -2.86
N THR A 303 5.09 -28.98 -3.55
CA THR A 303 3.82 -28.68 -2.91
C THR A 303 2.69 -29.39 -3.61
N VAL A 304 1.74 -29.93 -2.83
CA VAL A 304 0.60 -30.67 -3.37
C VAL A 304 -0.67 -30.43 -2.55
N GLU A 305 -1.84 -30.47 -3.21
CA GLU A 305 -3.11 -30.50 -2.51
C GLU A 305 -3.30 -31.80 -1.71
N GLU A 306 -3.88 -31.69 -0.51
CA GLU A 306 -4.26 -32.82 0.33
C GLU A 306 -5.17 -33.79 -0.44
N GLY A 307 -4.82 -35.08 -0.38
CA GLY A 307 -5.56 -36.17 -1.03
C GLY A 307 -5.23 -36.38 -2.51
N VAL A 308 -4.24 -35.68 -3.05
CA VAL A 308 -3.73 -35.93 -4.42
C VAL A 308 -2.63 -36.98 -4.37
N ASP A 309 -2.73 -38.00 -5.22
CA ASP A 309 -1.68 -39.00 -5.42
C ASP A 309 -0.41 -38.32 -5.96
N THR A 310 0.74 -38.67 -5.43
CA THR A 310 2.05 -38.11 -5.85
C THR A 310 2.94 -39.13 -6.54
N THR A 311 2.42 -40.35 -6.78
CA THR A 311 3.15 -41.45 -7.42
C THR A 311 3.64 -41.06 -8.81
N HIS A 312 2.87 -40.25 -9.56
CA HIS A 312 3.28 -39.73 -10.87
C HIS A 312 4.52 -38.81 -10.81
N VAL A 313 4.73 -38.08 -9.71
CA VAL A 313 5.91 -37.21 -9.53
C VAL A 313 7.14 -38.07 -9.33
N THR A 314 7.02 -39.10 -8.49
CA THR A 314 8.06 -40.09 -8.25
C THR A 314 8.46 -40.80 -9.55
N HIS A 315 7.48 -41.23 -10.35
CA HIS A 315 7.74 -41.84 -11.66
C HIS A 315 8.46 -40.88 -12.61
N ALA A 316 8.06 -39.62 -12.67
CA ALA A 316 8.71 -38.64 -13.54
C ALA A 316 10.17 -38.37 -13.14
N ILE A 317 10.45 -38.28 -11.84
CA ILE A 317 11.83 -38.11 -11.33
C ILE A 317 12.68 -39.33 -11.67
N ARG A 318 12.13 -40.54 -11.50
CA ARG A 318 12.80 -41.79 -11.90
C ARG A 318 13.06 -41.84 -13.40
N ALA A 319 12.07 -41.48 -14.22
CA ALA A 319 12.17 -41.50 -15.69
C ALA A 319 13.22 -40.52 -16.21
N ALA A 320 13.36 -39.36 -15.57
CA ALA A 320 14.40 -38.39 -15.91
C ALA A 320 15.82 -38.81 -15.45
N ASN A 321 15.96 -39.98 -14.81
CA ASN A 321 17.23 -40.63 -14.45
C ASN A 321 18.23 -39.70 -13.73
N TRP A 322 17.74 -38.97 -12.73
CA TRP A 322 18.56 -38.02 -11.96
C TRP A 322 19.54 -38.76 -11.04
N ALA A 323 20.76 -38.97 -11.54
CA ALA A 323 21.83 -39.65 -10.81
C ALA A 323 22.33 -38.88 -9.57
N ASP A 324 22.12 -37.55 -9.52
CA ASP A 324 22.65 -36.67 -8.47
C ASP A 324 21.74 -36.53 -7.23
N LEU A 325 20.70 -37.37 -7.11
CA LEU A 325 19.87 -37.38 -5.91
C LEU A 325 20.60 -38.06 -4.75
N GLU A 326 20.81 -37.32 -3.66
CA GLU A 326 21.40 -37.83 -2.42
C GLU A 326 20.58 -38.96 -1.78
N PHE A 327 19.29 -39.07 -2.14
CA PHE A 327 18.35 -40.08 -1.64
C PHE A 327 17.66 -40.79 -2.80
N ALA A 328 17.13 -41.99 -2.51
CA ALA A 328 16.18 -42.63 -3.41
C ALA A 328 15.03 -41.65 -3.75
N PRO A 329 14.55 -41.59 -5.01
CA PRO A 329 13.53 -40.63 -5.44
C PRO A 329 12.32 -40.54 -4.50
N ASP A 330 11.83 -41.69 -4.00
CA ASP A 330 10.67 -41.77 -3.10
C ASP A 330 10.93 -41.13 -1.74
N GLU A 331 12.15 -41.25 -1.22
CA GLU A 331 12.54 -40.61 0.03
C GLU A 331 12.72 -39.11 -0.16
N TRP A 332 13.35 -38.70 -1.27
CA TRP A 332 13.49 -37.27 -1.58
C TRP A 332 12.13 -36.58 -1.74
N VAL A 333 11.19 -37.20 -2.47
CA VAL A 333 9.82 -36.69 -2.62
C VAL A 333 9.19 -36.55 -1.25
N ARG A 334 9.20 -37.59 -0.40
CA ARG A 334 8.60 -37.53 0.94
C ARG A 334 9.18 -36.43 1.82
N ARG A 335 10.50 -36.19 1.77
CA ARG A 335 11.17 -35.14 2.55
C ARG A 335 10.92 -33.73 2.01
N SER A 336 10.70 -33.61 0.71
CA SER A 336 10.53 -32.31 0.04
C SER A 336 9.07 -31.92 -0.16
N LEU A 337 8.13 -32.84 0.10
CA LEU A 337 6.70 -32.65 -0.11
C LEU A 337 6.03 -31.92 1.06
N LEU A 338 5.44 -30.77 0.74
CA LEU A 338 4.57 -30.03 1.62
C LEU A 338 3.12 -30.11 1.11
N THR A 339 2.25 -30.71 1.90
CA THR A 339 0.82 -30.76 1.59
C THR A 339 0.10 -29.50 2.03
N TYR A 340 -0.94 -29.11 1.30
CA TYR A 340 -1.83 -28.03 1.70
C TYR A 340 -3.31 -28.34 1.42
N PRO A 341 -4.24 -27.74 2.16
CA PRO A 341 -5.64 -28.12 2.09
C PRO A 341 -6.26 -27.87 0.71
N ARG A 342 -6.96 -28.88 0.19
CA ARG A 342 -7.66 -28.82 -1.11
C ARG A 342 -8.77 -27.77 -1.12
N ARG A 343 -9.61 -27.77 -0.07
CA ARG A 343 -10.72 -26.83 0.08
C ARG A 343 -10.38 -25.72 1.04
N ARG A 344 -10.86 -24.52 0.72
CA ARG A 344 -10.81 -23.38 1.63
C ARG A 344 -11.61 -23.73 2.88
N ALA A 345 -10.98 -23.68 4.06
CA ALA A 345 -11.73 -23.78 5.31
C ALA A 345 -12.89 -22.77 5.32
N LEU A 346 -13.99 -23.14 5.99
CA LEU A 346 -15.13 -22.28 6.23
C LEU A 346 -14.66 -20.90 6.74
N ALA A 347 -15.40 -19.85 6.38
CA ALA A 347 -15.03 -18.47 6.69
C ALA A 347 -14.78 -18.29 8.20
N GLY A 348 -13.92 -17.33 8.56
CA GLY A 348 -13.68 -16.97 9.96
C GLY A 348 -12.30 -17.38 10.53
N PRO A 349 -12.22 -17.63 11.86
CA PRO A 349 -10.96 -17.87 12.58
C PRO A 349 -10.19 -19.11 12.10
N ALA A 350 -10.89 -20.22 11.80
CA ALA A 350 -10.29 -21.47 11.36
C ALA A 350 -9.43 -21.29 10.10
N ARG A 351 -9.96 -20.57 9.11
CA ARG A 351 -9.20 -20.20 7.89
C ARG A 351 -7.93 -19.41 8.21
N ARG A 352 -7.97 -18.50 9.18
CA ARG A 352 -6.78 -17.72 9.59
C ARG A 352 -5.74 -18.62 10.25
N LEU A 353 -6.16 -19.56 11.09
CA LEU A 353 -5.29 -20.54 11.74
C LEU A 353 -4.64 -21.48 10.71
N GLN A 354 -5.42 -22.05 9.80
CA GLN A 354 -4.93 -22.92 8.73
C GLN A 354 -3.90 -22.19 7.84
N THR A 355 -4.21 -20.97 7.40
CA THR A 355 -3.27 -20.14 6.60
C THR A 355 -2.00 -19.81 7.38
N ARG A 356 -2.10 -19.57 8.70
CA ARG A 356 -0.94 -19.29 9.56
C ARG A 356 -0.09 -20.54 9.79
N GLY A 357 -0.72 -21.70 9.98
CA GLY A 357 -0.03 -22.98 10.13
C GLY A 357 0.78 -23.32 8.89
N LEU A 358 0.13 -23.28 7.72
CA LEU A 358 0.79 -23.48 6.43
C LEU A 358 1.92 -22.48 6.19
N ALA A 359 1.70 -21.19 6.47
CA ALA A 359 2.75 -20.18 6.33
C ALA A 359 3.96 -20.41 7.25
N ARG A 360 3.76 -20.94 8.48
CA ARG A 360 4.87 -21.26 9.39
C ARG A 360 5.68 -22.46 8.90
N ARG A 361 5.01 -23.52 8.40
CA ARG A 361 5.70 -24.68 7.81
C ARG A 361 6.51 -24.27 6.59
N LEU A 362 5.92 -23.48 5.69
CA LEU A 362 6.62 -22.90 4.55
C LEU A 362 7.79 -21.98 4.97
N GLU A 363 7.63 -21.17 6.02
CA GLU A 363 8.70 -20.31 6.54
C GLU A 363 9.89 -21.14 7.03
N ALA A 364 9.62 -22.23 7.75
CA ALA A 364 10.64 -23.16 8.23
C ALA A 364 11.35 -23.89 7.09
N GLU A 365 10.61 -24.46 6.12
CA GLU A 365 11.19 -25.13 4.95
C GLU A 365 12.06 -24.20 4.12
N ILE A 366 11.55 -23.01 3.79
CA ILE A 366 12.30 -22.02 3.03
C ILE A 366 13.57 -21.62 3.79
N ALA A 367 13.47 -21.34 5.10
CA ALA A 367 14.63 -20.99 5.91
C ALA A 367 15.66 -22.13 5.99
N GLY A 368 15.19 -23.37 6.12
CA GLY A 368 16.02 -24.59 6.10
C GLY A 368 16.83 -24.69 4.81
N ARG A 369 16.15 -24.55 3.65
CA ARG A 369 16.82 -24.64 2.35
C ARG A 369 17.78 -23.46 2.10
N LEU A 370 17.50 -22.28 2.66
CA LEU A 370 18.41 -21.14 2.54
C LEU A 370 19.63 -21.26 3.44
N ALA A 371 19.49 -21.87 4.62
CA ALA A 371 20.57 -22.02 5.58
C ALA A 371 21.66 -22.98 5.08
N THR A 372 21.30 -23.97 4.27
CA THR A 372 22.24 -24.92 3.66
C THR A 372 22.92 -24.38 2.41
N ARG A 373 22.37 -23.33 1.79
CA ARG A 373 22.96 -22.76 0.59
C ARG A 373 24.15 -21.89 0.99
N PRO A 374 25.35 -22.13 0.44
CA PRO A 374 26.45 -21.21 0.65
C PRO A 374 26.01 -19.81 0.20
N PRO A 375 26.26 -18.76 1.00
CA PRO A 375 25.87 -17.42 0.63
C PRO A 375 26.48 -17.11 -0.73
N ALA A 376 25.66 -16.79 -1.72
CA ALA A 376 26.15 -16.44 -3.04
C ALA A 376 27.24 -15.36 -2.87
N PRO A 377 28.40 -15.49 -3.53
CA PRO A 377 29.47 -14.51 -3.38
C PRO A 377 28.98 -13.16 -3.90
N VAL A 378 28.46 -12.34 -3.00
CA VAL A 378 28.07 -10.97 -3.32
C VAL A 378 29.37 -10.20 -3.39
N GLY A 379 29.87 -10.00 -4.62
CA GLY A 379 31.10 -9.25 -4.87
C GLY A 379 31.10 -7.91 -4.13
N PRO A 380 32.26 -7.41 -3.68
CA PRO A 380 32.37 -6.16 -2.93
C PRO A 380 31.76 -4.97 -3.67
N GLU A 381 31.82 -4.97 -5.01
CA GLU A 381 31.17 -3.97 -5.85
C GLU A 381 29.64 -4.00 -5.74
N ALA A 382 29.02 -5.18 -5.78
CA ALA A 382 27.57 -5.30 -5.61
C ALA A 382 27.12 -4.80 -4.22
N ARG A 383 27.91 -5.05 -3.17
CA ARG A 383 27.66 -4.49 -1.83
C ARG A 383 27.81 -2.96 -1.82
N LYS A 384 28.83 -2.42 -2.48
CA LYS A 384 29.09 -0.96 -2.55
C LYS A 384 28.01 -0.24 -3.37
N GLN A 385 27.59 -0.82 -4.48
CA GLN A 385 26.51 -0.32 -5.32
C GLN A 385 25.18 -0.33 -4.58
N ALA A 386 24.83 -1.44 -3.93
CA ALA A 386 23.63 -1.54 -3.09
C ALA A 386 23.62 -0.52 -1.94
N ARG A 387 24.78 -0.20 -1.35
CA ARG A 387 24.91 0.87 -0.33
C ARG A 387 24.69 2.27 -0.94
N ARG A 388 25.24 2.55 -2.13
CA ARG A 388 25.08 3.84 -2.83
C ARG A 388 23.63 4.08 -3.26
N THR A 389 22.99 3.11 -3.91
CA THR A 389 21.57 3.22 -4.35
C THR A 389 20.62 3.36 -3.18
N ARG A 390 20.92 2.77 -2.01
CA ARG A 390 20.14 3.00 -0.78
C ARG A 390 20.22 4.43 -0.28
N ARG A 391 21.41 5.04 -0.28
CA ARG A 391 21.57 6.44 0.18
C ARG A 391 20.84 7.42 -0.72
N THR A 392 21.01 7.34 -2.04
CA THR A 392 20.38 8.27 -2.98
C THR A 392 18.85 8.15 -2.99
N ARG A 393 18.31 6.92 -2.93
CA ARG A 393 16.85 6.72 -2.87
C ARG A 393 16.24 7.08 -1.52
N ALA A 394 16.97 6.90 -0.41
CA ALA A 394 16.53 7.38 0.89
C ALA A 394 16.42 8.92 0.89
N LEU A 395 17.45 9.61 0.37
CA LEU A 395 17.44 11.06 0.18
C LEU A 395 16.27 11.50 -0.72
N ALA A 396 16.07 10.88 -1.88
CA ALA A 396 14.96 11.23 -2.77
C ALA A 396 13.58 11.06 -2.09
N THR A 397 13.42 10.02 -1.25
CA THR A 397 12.19 9.80 -0.48
C THR A 397 12.00 10.83 0.64
N PHE A 398 13.07 11.20 1.34
CA PHE A 398 13.04 12.30 2.31
C PHE A 398 12.73 13.64 1.63
N PHE A 399 13.35 13.93 0.48
CA PHE A 399 13.08 15.14 -0.30
C PHE A 399 11.65 15.18 -0.81
N ALA A 400 11.11 14.09 -1.38
CA ALA A 400 9.72 14.06 -1.84
C ALA A 400 8.71 14.24 -0.68
N GLY A 401 8.97 13.61 0.47
CA GLY A 401 8.16 13.80 1.68
C GLY A 401 8.26 15.23 2.23
N GLY A 402 9.47 15.79 2.28
CA GLY A 402 9.74 17.16 2.70
C GLY A 402 9.13 18.21 1.76
N LEU A 403 9.17 17.98 0.45
CA LEU A 403 8.57 18.85 -0.55
C LEU A 403 7.05 18.85 -0.45
N ALA A 404 6.43 17.67 -0.26
CA ALA A 404 5.00 17.57 -0.02
C ALA A 404 4.58 18.29 1.28
N ALA A 405 5.34 18.11 2.36
CA ALA A 405 5.12 18.83 3.62
C ALA A 405 5.35 20.35 3.46
N TYR A 406 6.34 20.76 2.67
CA TYR A 406 6.65 22.16 2.39
C TYR A 406 5.55 22.83 1.55
N PHE A 407 5.05 22.20 0.48
CA PHE A 407 3.95 22.77 -0.30
C PHE A 407 2.65 22.86 0.51
N ILE A 408 2.39 21.88 1.37
CA ILE A 408 1.28 21.95 2.32
C ILE A 408 1.52 23.09 3.32
N GLY A 409 2.74 23.24 3.86
CA GLY A 409 3.10 24.30 4.82
C GLY A 409 3.11 25.71 4.24
N ASN A 410 3.62 25.90 3.03
CA ASN A 410 3.71 27.21 2.40
C ASN A 410 2.38 27.72 1.85
N GLY A 411 1.52 26.82 1.34
CA GLY A 411 0.14 27.21 1.03
C GLY A 411 -0.60 27.76 2.25
N LEU A 412 -0.15 27.40 3.47
CA LEU A 412 -0.73 27.83 4.74
C LEU A 412 -0.17 29.16 5.26
N ASN A 413 1.12 29.45 5.06
CA ASN A 413 1.66 30.76 5.44
C ASN A 413 1.01 31.90 4.63
N THR A 414 0.66 31.65 3.37
CA THR A 414 -0.13 32.60 2.56
C THR A 414 -1.60 32.70 2.99
N ALA A 415 -2.15 31.69 3.67
CA ALA A 415 -3.53 31.74 4.20
C ALA A 415 -3.59 32.36 5.61
N MET A 416 -2.54 32.23 6.43
CA MET A 416 -2.47 32.82 7.78
C MET A 416 -1.97 34.27 7.79
N GLN A 417 -1.35 34.75 6.70
CA GLN A 417 -1.12 36.18 6.48
C GLN A 417 -2.26 36.88 5.72
N ALA A 418 -3.35 36.17 5.45
CA ALA A 418 -4.57 36.82 4.99
C ALA A 418 -5.12 37.62 6.20
N SER A 419 -4.83 38.92 6.22
CA SER A 419 -5.27 39.88 7.24
C SER A 419 -6.72 39.60 7.65
N SER A 420 -7.08 39.82 8.91
CA SER A 420 -8.46 39.75 9.46
C SER A 420 -9.55 40.27 8.49
N TRP A 421 -9.18 41.27 7.68
CA TRP A 421 -9.93 41.88 6.57
C TRP A 421 -10.19 41.05 5.30
N THR A 422 -9.68 39.82 5.23
CA THR A 422 -9.91 38.89 4.11
C THR A 422 -10.97 37.84 4.42
N SER A 423 -11.44 37.80 5.67
CA SER A 423 -12.65 37.06 6.04
C SER A 423 -13.85 37.62 5.26
N GLN A 424 -14.87 36.80 4.99
CA GLN A 424 -16.07 37.29 4.29
C GLN A 424 -16.74 38.46 5.03
N HIS A 425 -16.69 38.46 6.36
CA HIS A 425 -17.17 39.55 7.22
C HIS A 425 -16.33 40.82 7.02
N GLY A 426 -15.01 40.75 7.19
CA GLY A 426 -14.13 41.91 6.97
C GLY A 426 -14.12 42.45 5.53
N VAL A 427 -14.35 41.59 4.52
CA VAL A 427 -14.54 42.04 3.13
C VAL A 427 -15.86 42.80 2.98
N ALA A 428 -16.94 42.35 3.63
CA ALA A 428 -18.23 43.04 3.62
C ALA A 428 -18.13 44.39 4.32
N ASP A 429 -17.49 44.48 5.49
CA ASP A 429 -17.31 45.73 6.24
C ASP A 429 -16.45 46.72 5.48
N ARG A 430 -15.38 46.24 4.83
CA ARG A 430 -14.53 47.05 3.95
C ARG A 430 -15.32 47.62 2.77
N ILE A 431 -16.10 46.78 2.09
CA ILE A 431 -16.91 47.22 0.95
C ILE A 431 -17.97 48.21 1.42
N GLY A 432 -18.66 47.92 2.54
CA GLY A 432 -19.69 48.79 3.12
C GLY A 432 -19.13 50.16 3.52
N PHE A 433 -17.97 50.19 4.18
CA PHE A 433 -17.29 51.43 4.52
C PHE A 433 -16.90 52.24 3.27
N ILE A 434 -16.27 51.61 2.28
CA ILE A 434 -15.83 52.29 1.05
C ILE A 434 -17.04 52.85 0.28
N GLN A 435 -18.13 52.08 0.18
CA GLN A 435 -19.36 52.52 -0.50
C GLN A 435 -20.03 53.68 0.22
N SER A 436 -20.13 53.62 1.55
CA SER A 436 -20.72 54.68 2.38
C SER A 436 -19.87 55.96 2.36
N CYS A 437 -18.55 55.83 2.40
CA CYS A 437 -17.63 56.97 2.26
C CYS A 437 -17.72 57.61 0.87
N ALA A 438 -17.78 56.80 -0.20
CA ALA A 438 -17.87 57.31 -1.57
C ALA A 438 -19.20 58.03 -1.87
N SER A 439 -20.31 57.60 -1.25
CA SER A 439 -21.60 58.29 -1.39
C SER A 439 -21.60 59.69 -0.75
N GLY A 440 -20.66 59.96 0.15
CA GLY A 440 -20.39 61.28 0.73
C GLY A 440 -19.58 62.24 -0.17
N GLY A 441 -19.23 61.83 -1.40
CA GLY A 441 -18.53 62.67 -2.38
C GLY A 441 -17.02 62.43 -2.50
N GLU A 442 -16.47 61.44 -1.79
CA GLU A 442 -15.05 61.07 -1.85
C GLU A 442 -14.75 59.99 -2.90
N THR A 443 -13.49 59.87 -3.32
CA THR A 443 -13.07 58.82 -4.26
C THR A 443 -12.89 57.47 -3.55
N SER A 444 -13.20 56.37 -4.24
CA SER A 444 -13.02 55.01 -3.71
C SER A 444 -11.58 54.72 -3.25
N GLN A 445 -10.59 55.35 -3.90
CA GLN A 445 -9.18 55.26 -3.53
C GLN A 445 -8.89 55.94 -2.17
N ARG A 446 -9.43 57.15 -1.94
CA ARG A 446 -9.32 57.85 -0.66
C ARG A 446 -10.03 57.11 0.46
N CYS A 447 -11.23 56.59 0.20
CA CYS A 447 -11.96 55.77 1.16
C CYS A 447 -11.22 54.47 1.49
N GLY A 448 -10.56 53.84 0.51
CA GLY A 448 -9.72 52.66 0.75
C GLY A 448 -8.49 52.94 1.61
N CYS A 449 -7.86 54.11 1.42
CA CYS A 449 -6.75 54.57 2.26
C CYS A 449 -7.21 54.87 3.69
N ALA A 450 -8.32 55.61 3.86
CA ALA A 450 -8.88 55.95 5.15
C ALA A 450 -9.27 54.68 5.94
N PHE A 451 -9.88 53.69 5.26
CA PHE A 451 -10.15 52.39 5.85
C PHE A 451 -8.87 51.74 6.38
N SER A 452 -7.82 51.64 5.56
CA SER A 452 -6.54 51.06 5.97
C SER A 452 -5.92 51.77 7.19
N GLN A 453 -6.05 53.10 7.26
CA GLN A 453 -5.57 53.90 8.40
C GLN A 453 -6.37 53.60 9.66
N ILE A 454 -7.70 53.57 9.57
CA ILE A 454 -8.57 53.27 10.71
C ILE A 454 -8.31 51.86 11.23
N THR A 455 -8.20 50.88 10.33
CA THR A 455 -7.98 49.48 10.69
C THR A 455 -6.54 49.17 11.12
N SER A 456 -5.63 50.15 11.02
CA SER A 456 -4.29 50.03 11.61
C SER A 456 -4.28 50.30 13.11
N ILE A 457 -5.34 50.90 13.65
CA ILE A 457 -5.52 51.13 15.09
C ILE A 457 -5.87 49.78 15.72
N PRO A 458 -5.14 49.32 16.77
CA PRO A 458 -5.36 47.99 17.35
C PRO A 458 -6.82 47.70 17.74
N ALA A 459 -7.53 48.70 18.29
CA ALA A 459 -8.93 48.59 18.67
C ALA A 459 -9.88 48.31 17.49
N TYR A 460 -9.49 48.68 16.26
CA TYR A 460 -10.29 48.52 15.05
C TYR A 460 -9.60 47.59 14.04
N SER A 461 -8.62 46.79 14.48
CA SER A 461 -7.81 45.94 13.59
C SER A 461 -8.48 44.61 13.20
N THR A 462 -9.61 44.30 13.83
CA THR A 462 -10.47 43.16 13.51
C THR A 462 -11.86 43.65 13.06
N PRO A 463 -12.60 42.85 12.29
CA PRO A 463 -13.99 43.15 11.93
C PRO A 463 -14.86 43.51 13.14
N GLU A 464 -14.75 42.75 14.24
CA GLU A 464 -15.56 42.98 15.44
C GLU A 464 -15.23 44.33 16.10
N GLY A 465 -13.95 44.69 16.19
CA GLY A 465 -13.56 46.00 16.71
C GLY A 465 -14.00 47.14 15.79
N PHE A 466 -14.06 46.90 14.48
CA PHE A 466 -14.56 47.88 13.52
C PHE A 466 -16.09 48.02 13.55
N ASP A 467 -16.82 46.96 13.87
CA ASP A 467 -18.27 47.05 14.15
C ASP A 467 -18.53 47.94 15.37
N GLU A 468 -17.68 47.89 16.40
CA GLU A 468 -17.74 48.80 17.56
C GLU A 468 -17.58 50.28 17.15
N LEU A 469 -16.73 50.58 16.15
CA LEU A 469 -16.60 51.93 15.60
C LEU A 469 -17.93 52.41 14.98
N GLY A 470 -18.68 51.52 14.33
CA GLY A 470 -20.02 51.81 13.81
C GLY A 470 -21.01 52.19 14.93
N PHE A 471 -20.99 51.47 16.04
CA PHE A 471 -21.80 51.77 17.22
C PHE A 471 -21.38 53.09 17.88
N GLU A 472 -20.09 53.39 17.98
CA GLU A 472 -19.59 54.68 18.50
C GLU A 472 -20.10 55.86 17.66
N LEU A 473 -20.08 55.75 16.33
CA LEU A 473 -20.60 56.78 15.43
C LEU A 473 -22.11 56.99 15.54
N GLN A 474 -22.88 55.90 15.71
CA GLN A 474 -24.32 56.01 15.94
C GLN A 474 -24.65 56.66 17.29
N ARG A 475 -23.85 56.37 18.33
CA ARG A 475 -24.10 56.87 19.69
C ARG A 475 -23.72 58.35 19.85
N GLU A 476 -22.58 58.77 19.31
CA GLU A 476 -22.04 60.12 19.51
C GLU A 476 -22.38 61.09 18.36
N GLY A 477 -22.96 60.60 17.27
CA GLY A 477 -23.23 61.37 16.06
C GLY A 477 -21.95 61.83 15.34
N LEU A 478 -22.09 62.64 14.29
CA LEU A 478 -20.97 63.14 13.48
C LEU A 478 -20.03 64.12 14.22
N SER A 479 -20.39 64.51 15.44
CA SER A 479 -19.59 65.35 16.34
C SER A 479 -18.70 64.56 17.30
N GLY A 480 -18.80 63.23 17.35
CA GLY A 480 -18.05 62.38 18.28
C GLY A 480 -16.58 62.14 17.91
N ARG A 481 -15.82 61.52 18.84
CA ARG A 481 -14.38 61.25 18.64
C ARG A 481 -14.13 60.29 17.48
N ALA A 482 -15.04 59.35 17.27
CA ALA A 482 -14.99 58.42 16.14
C ALA A 482 -15.07 59.16 14.79
N ALA A 483 -15.95 60.15 14.67
CA ALA A 483 -16.09 60.95 13.46
C ALA A 483 -14.86 61.84 13.20
N GLU A 484 -14.25 62.37 14.25
CA GLU A 484 -13.00 63.13 14.16
C GLU A 484 -11.83 62.25 13.69
N ARG A 485 -11.74 61.00 14.18
CA ARG A 485 -10.74 60.02 13.72
C ARG A 485 -10.92 59.67 12.25
N ILE A 486 -12.15 59.47 11.78
CA ILE A 486 -12.42 59.20 10.35
C ILE A 486 -12.03 60.42 9.50
N ARG A 487 -12.38 61.64 9.92
CA ARG A 487 -11.99 62.87 9.24
C ARG A 487 -10.47 63.03 9.19
N ALA A 488 -9.76 62.73 10.27
CA ALA A 488 -8.30 62.77 10.32
C ALA A 488 -7.66 61.71 9.39
N ALA A 489 -8.20 60.49 9.38
CA ALA A 489 -7.75 59.42 8.48
C ALA A 489 -8.02 59.75 7.00
N MET A 490 -9.13 60.43 6.69
CA MET A 490 -9.40 60.90 5.33
C MET A 490 -8.47 62.05 4.93
N ALA A 491 -8.19 62.99 5.84
CA ALA A 491 -7.30 64.12 5.58
C ALA A 491 -5.86 63.70 5.30
N SER A 492 -5.38 62.62 5.93
CA SER A 492 -4.04 62.06 5.69
C SER A 492 -3.92 61.27 4.36
N CYS A 493 -5.05 60.99 3.71
CA CYS A 493 -5.14 60.28 2.43
C CYS A 493 -5.34 61.22 1.23
N GLN A 494 -5.14 62.53 1.42
CA GLN A 494 -5.25 63.53 0.36
C GLN A 494 -4.13 63.43 -0.66
#